data_AF-A0A087UXV0-F1
#
_entry.id   AF-A0A087UXV0-F1
#
_cell.length_a   1.000
_cell.length_b   1.000
_cell.length_c   1.000
_cell.angle_alpha   90.00
_cell.angle_beta   90.00
_cell.angle_gamma   90.00
#
_symmetry.space_group_name_H-M   'P 1'
#
loop_
_entity.id
_entity.type
_entity.pdbx_description
1 polymer ?
#
loop_
_entity_poly.entity_id
_entity_poly.type
_entity_poly.pdbx_seq_one_letter_code
_entity_poly.pdbx_strand_id
1 'polypeptide(L)'
;MKLVPNLFPKQRYVLHYRNLKLHVFLGLQVTKIRRILKFKQFPWLKSYIAFNTEQRKRAKTSFEKDLFKLLNNAVFRKTMENLQKR
;
A
#
# COMPACT_ATOMS: atom_id res chain seq x y z
N MET A 1 16.09 0.92 4.14
CA MET A 1 15.52 0.86 5.50
C MET A 1 15.28 -0.60 5.83
N LYS A 2 16.13 -1.23 6.65
CA LYS A 2 15.97 -2.64 7.03
C LYS A 2 14.81 -2.75 8.03
N LEU A 3 13.85 -3.63 7.78
CA LEU A 3 12.75 -3.96 8.70
C LEU A 3 13.29 -4.94 9.76
N VAL A 4 14.06 -4.42 10.72
CA VAL A 4 14.51 -5.23 11.86
C VAL A 4 13.49 -5.06 12.99
N PRO A 5 12.84 -6.14 13.45
CA PRO A 5 12.01 -6.06 14.63
C PRO A 5 12.90 -5.69 15.82
N ASN A 6 12.55 -4.64 16.54
CA ASN A 6 13.22 -4.26 17.76
C ASN A 6 12.20 -3.69 18.75
N LEU A 7 12.50 -3.87 20.03
CA LEU A 7 11.66 -3.46 21.15
C LEU A 7 11.93 -2.01 21.60
N PHE A 8 12.71 -1.25 20.83
CA PHE A 8 12.98 0.14 21.17
C PHE A 8 11.73 1.02 21.02
N PRO A 9 11.55 2.01 21.91
CA PRO A 9 10.42 2.93 21.85
C PRO A 9 10.40 3.67 20.51
N LYS A 10 9.24 3.66 19.85
CA LYS A 10 9.05 4.33 18.56
C LYS A 10 8.65 5.78 18.77
N GLN A 11 9.60 6.71 18.62
CA GLN A 11 9.35 8.14 18.74
C GLN A 11 9.02 8.77 17.37
N ARG A 12 8.04 9.68 17.34
CA ARG A 12 7.61 10.44 16.13
C ARG A 12 7.30 9.53 14.91
N TYR A 13 6.85 8.31 15.16
CA TYR A 13 6.58 7.32 14.11
C TYR A 13 5.27 7.63 13.38
N VAL A 14 5.32 7.65 12.04
CA VAL A 14 4.15 7.86 11.18
C VAL A 14 3.63 6.50 10.74
N LEU A 15 2.35 6.24 10.99
CA LEU A 15 1.75 4.94 10.72
C LEU A 15 0.27 5.08 10.36
N HIS A 16 -0.24 4.14 9.56
CA HIS A 16 -1.65 4.11 9.16
C HIS A 16 -2.55 3.53 10.27
N TYR A 17 -3.79 3.99 10.38
CA TYR A 17 -4.69 3.62 11.48
C TYR A 17 -4.91 2.10 11.63
N ARG A 18 -4.89 1.33 10.53
CA ARG A 18 -5.03 -0.14 10.56
C ARG A 18 -3.85 -0.80 11.27
N ASN A 19 -2.64 -0.33 11.03
CA ASN A 19 -1.45 -0.82 11.70
C ASN A 19 -1.46 -0.40 13.18
N LEU A 20 -1.97 0.81 13.50
CA LEU A 20 -2.15 1.22 14.89
C LEU A 20 -3.05 0.26 15.65
N LYS A 21 -4.22 -0.05 15.08
CA LYS A 21 -5.18 -0.98 15.68
C LYS A 21 -4.54 -2.35 15.95
N LEU A 22 -3.81 -2.88 14.97
CA LEU A 22 -3.08 -4.14 15.13
C LEU A 22 -2.04 -4.06 16.25
N HIS A 23 -1.21 -3.00 16.27
CA HIS A 23 -0.17 -2.88 17.28
C HIS A 23 -0.74 -2.75 18.69
N VAL A 24 -1.81 -1.97 18.87
CA VAL A 24 -2.49 -1.84 20.16
C VAL A 24 -3.07 -3.19 20.60
N PHE A 25 -3.66 -3.95 19.69
CA PHE A 25 -4.13 -5.31 19.97
C PHE A 25 -2.99 -6.24 20.41
N LEU A 26 -1.81 -6.10 19.82
CA LEU A 26 -0.60 -6.85 20.21
C LEU A 26 0.07 -6.33 21.50
N GLY A 27 -0.51 -5.34 22.18
CA GLY A 27 -0.01 -4.82 23.46
C GLY A 27 0.82 -3.53 23.38
N LEU A 28 0.90 -2.88 22.21
CA LEU A 28 1.58 -1.59 22.08
C LEU A 28 0.79 -0.49 22.79
N GLN A 29 1.39 0.13 23.80
CA GLN A 29 0.80 1.26 24.52
C GLN A 29 1.12 2.59 23.82
N VAL A 30 0.08 3.36 23.49
CA VAL A 30 0.21 4.68 22.86
C VAL A 30 0.36 5.75 23.94
N THR A 31 1.50 6.42 23.97
CA THR A 31 1.78 7.47 24.98
C THR A 31 1.36 8.87 24.54
N LYS A 32 1.57 9.23 23.26
CA LYS A 32 1.28 10.58 22.75
C LYS A 32 0.96 10.58 21.26
N ILE A 33 -0.18 11.17 20.89
CA ILE A 33 -0.56 11.46 19.50
C ILE A 33 -0.13 12.88 19.16
N ARG A 34 0.61 13.07 18.06
CA ARG A 34 1.14 14.38 17.66
C ARG A 34 0.38 15.02 16.51
N ARG A 35 0.01 14.23 15.51
CA ARG A 35 -0.67 14.68 14.28
C ARG A 35 -1.61 13.59 13.80
N ILE A 36 -2.75 13.99 13.26
CA ILE A 36 -3.74 13.08 12.67
C ILE A 36 -4.07 13.59 11.27
N LEU A 37 -4.03 12.69 10.29
CA LEU A 37 -4.49 12.96 8.93
C LEU A 37 -5.80 12.17 8.71
N LYS A 38 -6.91 12.87 8.48
CA LYS A 38 -8.21 12.27 8.16
C LYS A 38 -8.49 12.43 6.67
N PHE A 39 -8.90 11.34 6.04
CA PHE A 39 -9.21 11.30 4.61
C PHE A 39 -10.33 10.29 4.33
N LYS A 40 -11.07 10.49 3.24
CA LYS A 40 -12.06 9.52 2.77
C LYS A 40 -11.35 8.48 1.90
N GLN A 41 -11.61 7.20 2.15
CA GLN A 41 -11.07 6.09 1.36
C GLN A 41 -12.19 5.52 0.47
N PHE A 42 -11.90 5.34 -0.81
CA PHE A 42 -12.80 4.69 -1.76
C PHE A 42 -11.99 3.85 -2.77
N PRO A 43 -12.55 2.74 -3.29
CA PRO A 43 -11.84 1.79 -4.13
C PRO A 43 -11.78 2.25 -5.60
N TRP A 44 -11.21 3.42 -5.86
CA TRP A 44 -11.20 4.06 -7.19
C TRP A 44 -10.48 3.25 -8.28
N LEU A 45 -9.46 2.47 -7.91
CA LEU A 45 -8.71 1.64 -8.84
C LEU A 45 -9.37 0.27 -9.11
N LYS A 46 -10.51 -0.03 -8.47
CA LYS A 46 -11.17 -1.34 -8.55
C LYS A 46 -11.59 -1.68 -9.98
N SER A 47 -12.23 -0.75 -10.69
CA SER A 47 -12.67 -0.97 -12.07
C SER A 47 -11.50 -1.26 -13.01
N TYR A 48 -10.41 -0.50 -12.87
CA TYR A 48 -9.18 -0.68 -13.65
C TYR A 48 -8.52 -2.06 -13.40
N ILE A 49 -8.36 -2.45 -12.13
CA ILE A 49 -7.78 -3.76 -11.78
C ILE A 49 -8.69 -4.89 -12.29
N ALA A 50 -10.01 -4.75 -12.15
CA ALA A 50 -10.98 -5.73 -12.63
C ALA A 50 -10.86 -5.90 -14.16
N PHE A 51 -10.82 -4.78 -14.90
CA PHE A 51 -10.63 -4.78 -16.34
C PHE A 51 -9.35 -5.52 -16.76
N ASN A 52 -8.19 -5.15 -16.20
CA ASN A 52 -6.92 -5.81 -16.53
C ASN A 52 -6.93 -7.30 -16.15
N THR A 53 -7.63 -7.67 -15.07
CA THR A 53 -7.79 -9.07 -14.66
C THR A 53 -8.62 -9.86 -15.67
N GLU A 54 -9.70 -9.27 -16.18
CA GLU A 54 -10.53 -9.89 -17.23
C GLU A 54 -9.76 -10.02 -18.55
N GLN A 55 -9.05 -8.97 -18.97
CA GLN A 55 -8.25 -9.03 -20.19
C GLN A 55 -7.14 -10.08 -20.08
N ARG A 56 -6.50 -10.19 -18.90
CA ARG A 56 -5.53 -11.26 -18.63
C ARG A 56 -6.12 -12.67 -18.71
N LYS A 57 -7.39 -12.85 -18.33
CA LYS A 57 -8.10 -14.14 -18.49
C LYS A 57 -8.38 -14.45 -19.96
N ARG A 58 -8.69 -13.44 -20.77
CA ARG A 58 -9.00 -13.58 -22.21
C ARG A 58 -7.76 -13.70 -23.09
N ALA A 59 -6.60 -13.26 -22.61
CA ALA A 59 -5.34 -13.30 -23.32
C ALA A 59 -4.95 -14.73 -23.74
N LYS A 60 -4.58 -14.88 -25.01
CA LYS A 60 -4.23 -16.17 -25.61
C LYS A 60 -2.74 -16.43 -25.54
N THR A 61 -1.94 -15.37 -25.61
CA THR A 61 -0.48 -15.45 -25.61
C THR A 61 0.10 -15.21 -24.21
N SER A 62 1.30 -15.74 -23.96
CA SER A 62 2.05 -15.45 -22.72
C SER A 62 2.38 -13.96 -22.62
N PHE A 63 2.72 -13.32 -23.74
CA PHE A 63 3.02 -11.89 -23.81
C PHE A 63 1.86 -11.01 -23.32
N GLU A 64 0.65 -11.21 -23.84
CA GLU A 64 -0.53 -10.44 -23.43
C GLU A 64 -0.83 -10.62 -21.93
N LYS A 65 -0.67 -11.84 -21.41
CA LYS A 65 -0.85 -12.12 -19.97
C LYS A 65 0.13 -11.34 -19.12
N ASP A 66 1.39 -11.24 -19.56
CA ASP A 66 2.42 -10.48 -18.88
C ASP A 66 2.21 -8.97 -19.01
N LEU A 67 1.71 -8.49 -20.15
CA LEU A 67 1.37 -7.09 -20.34
C LEU A 67 0.32 -6.62 -19.32
N PHE A 68 -0.82 -7.32 -19.19
CA PHE A 68 -1.87 -6.92 -18.23
C PHE A 68 -1.42 -7.04 -16.77
N LYS A 69 -0.51 -7.96 -16.47
CA LYS A 69 0.16 -8.03 -15.16
C LYS A 69 1.04 -6.81 -14.92
N LEU A 70 1.84 -6.43 -15.92
CA LEU A 70 2.74 -5.27 -15.85
C LEU A 70 1.97 -3.97 -15.67
N LEU A 71 0.84 -3.79 -16.34
CA LEU A 71 -0.01 -2.59 -16.21
C LEU A 71 -0.48 -2.39 -14.77
N ASN A 72 -0.98 -3.43 -14.11
CA ASN A 72 -1.36 -3.36 -12.69
C ASN A 72 -0.17 -3.01 -11.78
N ASN A 73 0.99 -3.64 -12.02
CA ASN A 73 2.20 -3.39 -11.23
C ASN A 73 2.77 -1.98 -11.45
N ALA A 74 2.69 -1.46 -12.68
CA ALA A 74 3.20 -0.16 -13.06
C ALA A 74 2.41 0.95 -12.36
N VAL A 75 1.07 0.88 -12.36
CA VAL A 75 0.23 1.84 -11.64
C VAL A 75 0.56 1.85 -10.15
N PHE A 76 0.68 0.67 -9.53
CA PHE A 76 1.05 0.56 -8.12
C PHE A 76 2.41 1.22 -7.83
N ARG A 77 3.45 0.87 -8.60
CA ARG A 77 4.79 1.47 -8.45
C ARG A 77 4.75 2.98 -8.63
N LYS A 78 4.01 3.48 -9.64
CA LYS A 78 3.88 4.91 -9.92
C LYS A 78 3.25 5.66 -8.74
N THR A 79 2.23 5.07 -8.10
CA THR A 79 1.61 5.69 -6.91
C THR A 79 2.49 5.72 -5.66
N MET A 80 3.52 4.87 -5.60
CA MET A 80 4.48 4.82 -4.50
C MET A 80 5.77 5.59 -4.80
N GLU A 81 5.88 6.21 -5.97
CA GLU A 81 7.08 6.95 -6.37
C GLU A 81 7.25 8.19 -5.48
N ASN A 82 8.47 8.40 -4.99
CA ASN A 82 8.79 9.58 -4.20
C ASN A 82 9.01 10.78 -5.13
N LEU A 83 8.03 11.68 -5.18
CA LEU A 83 8.06 12.88 -6.01
C LEU A 83 9.17 13.88 -5.64
N GLN A 84 9.73 13.81 -4.42
CA GLN A 84 10.79 14.74 -3.98
C GLN A 84 12.19 14.36 -4.50
N LYS A 85 12.36 13.16 -5.07
CA LYS A 85 13.64 12.66 -5.60
C LYS A 85 13.66 12.59 -7.13
N ARG A 86 12.70 13.23 -7.78
CA ARG A 86 12.52 13.22 -9.22
C ARG A 86 13.04 14.50 -9.85
#